data_AF-A0A433EDC6-F1
#
_entry.id   AF-A0A433EDC6-F1
#
_cell.length_a   1.000
_cell.length_b   1.000
_cell.length_c   1.000
_cell.angle_alpha   90.00
_cell.angle_beta   90.00
_cell.angle_gamma   90.00
#
_symmetry.space_group_name_H-M   'P 1'
#
loop_
_entity.id
_entity.type
_entity.pdbx_description
1 polymer ?
#
loop_
_entity_poly.entity_id
_entity_poly.type
_entity_poly.pdbx_seq_one_letter_code
_entity_poly.pdbx_strand_id
1 'polypeptide(L)'
;MSTPVPSSGTDSSRRSLFLSLRLWSALACILLAATVLLLPVPFGARAFILGVLLFSGVFMVVDAGGKGKTFAALTVALLGLYLLFTAQRGVMLIVSGNIAGTVLGVGLLLLPAVGAWALVREIIFGARIQKLADELAAAGKLPEDTLPRSPSGRVDKSAAAQEFEKFALAVEDAPDDWASWFNLSCMYDACGERKRARAAMRNAVSLHRGRPAKPMA
;
A
#
# COMPACT_ATOMS: atom_id res chain seq x y z
N MET A 1 -14.85 -52.21 -8.88
CA MET A 1 -15.72 -51.73 -7.79
C MET A 1 -14.78 -51.25 -6.68
N SER A 2 -14.38 -49.98 -6.74
CA SER A 2 -13.34 -49.42 -5.87
C SER A 2 -14.03 -48.62 -4.77
N THR A 3 -13.89 -49.05 -3.52
CA THR A 3 -14.45 -48.35 -2.36
C THR A 3 -13.62 -47.10 -2.03
N PRO A 4 -14.24 -45.96 -1.68
CA PRO A 4 -13.49 -44.78 -1.23
C PRO A 4 -13.06 -44.94 0.24
N VAL A 5 -11.81 -44.57 0.53
CA VAL A 5 -11.24 -44.49 1.88
C VAL A 5 -11.72 -43.19 2.56
N PRO A 6 -12.26 -43.22 3.79
CA PRO A 6 -12.68 -42.00 4.47
C PRO A 6 -11.47 -41.26 5.07
N SER A 7 -11.27 -40.00 4.68
CA SER A 7 -10.27 -39.09 5.27
C SER A 7 -10.93 -38.14 6.28
N SER A 8 -11.14 -38.60 7.52
CA SER A 8 -11.83 -37.81 8.57
C SER A 8 -10.94 -37.35 9.73
N GLY A 9 -9.61 -37.46 9.62
CA GLY A 9 -8.69 -37.23 10.77
C GLY A 9 -7.95 -35.89 10.82
N THR A 10 -7.85 -35.13 9.72
CA THR A 10 -6.85 -34.03 9.64
C THR A 10 -7.39 -32.64 9.97
N ASP A 11 -8.71 -32.43 9.86
CA ASP A 11 -9.29 -31.08 9.96
C ASP A 11 -9.60 -30.66 11.41
N SER A 12 -9.95 -31.63 12.28
CA SER A 12 -10.23 -31.39 13.71
C SER A 12 -8.95 -31.03 14.50
N SER A 13 -7.85 -31.74 14.23
CA SER A 13 -6.57 -31.55 14.93
C SER A 13 -5.92 -30.20 14.61
N ARG A 14 -5.99 -29.72 13.36
CA ARG A 14 -5.48 -28.38 13.01
C ARG A 14 -6.30 -27.28 13.69
N ARG A 15 -7.63 -27.38 13.72
CA ARG A 15 -8.49 -26.37 14.35
C ARG A 15 -8.25 -26.24 15.86
N SER A 16 -8.05 -27.34 16.58
CA SER A 16 -7.80 -27.31 18.03
C SER A 16 -6.44 -26.70 18.38
N LEU A 17 -5.42 -26.96 17.57
CA LEU A 17 -4.07 -26.40 17.73
C LEU A 17 -4.03 -24.88 17.47
N PHE A 18 -4.75 -24.40 16.47
CA PHE A 18 -4.89 -22.95 16.24
C PHE A 18 -5.69 -22.25 17.34
N LEU A 19 -6.74 -22.90 17.87
CA LEU A 19 -7.56 -22.35 18.94
C LEU A 19 -6.77 -22.28 20.27
N SER A 20 -5.96 -23.28 20.56
CA SER A 20 -5.09 -23.29 21.74
C SER A 20 -4.00 -22.22 21.64
N LEU A 21 -3.32 -22.08 20.49
CA LEU A 21 -2.32 -21.03 20.29
C LEU A 21 -2.91 -19.62 20.47
N ARG A 22 -4.13 -19.41 19.98
CA ARG A 22 -4.86 -18.13 20.14
C ARG A 22 -5.18 -17.81 21.59
N LEU A 23 -5.67 -18.79 22.34
CA LEU A 23 -5.93 -18.63 23.77
C LEU A 23 -4.64 -18.33 24.55
N TRP A 24 -3.56 -19.06 24.28
CA TRP A 24 -2.27 -18.84 24.93
C TRP A 24 -1.68 -17.46 24.64
N SER A 25 -1.79 -16.98 23.40
CA SER A 25 -1.31 -15.65 23.01
C SER A 25 -2.13 -14.51 23.63
N ALA A 26 -3.46 -14.68 23.71
CA ALA A 26 -4.34 -13.72 24.38
C ALA A 26 -4.07 -13.67 25.89
N LEU A 27 -3.89 -14.83 26.52
CA LEU A 27 -3.53 -14.93 27.94
C LEU A 27 -2.17 -14.24 28.20
N ALA A 28 -1.19 -14.45 27.33
CA ALA A 28 0.12 -13.78 27.42
C ALA A 28 0.00 -12.26 27.30
N CYS A 29 -0.82 -11.74 26.38
CA CYS A 29 -1.04 -10.29 26.25
C CYS A 29 -1.69 -9.68 27.50
N ILE A 30 -2.68 -10.36 28.08
CA ILE A 30 -3.35 -9.93 29.32
C ILE A 30 -2.37 -9.94 30.49
N LEU A 31 -1.55 -10.98 30.61
CA LEU A 31 -0.52 -11.08 31.64
C LEU A 31 0.52 -9.97 31.50
N LEU A 32 0.96 -9.66 30.28
CA LEU A 32 1.90 -8.57 30.00
C LEU A 32 1.27 -7.20 30.36
N ALA A 33 -0.02 -7.00 30.11
CA ALA A 33 -0.74 -5.78 30.50
C ALA A 33 -0.85 -5.62 32.02
N ALA A 34 -1.18 -6.71 32.73
CA ALA A 34 -1.21 -6.73 34.19
C ALA A 34 0.18 -6.48 34.80
N THR A 35 1.23 -7.04 34.19
CA THR A 35 2.62 -6.86 34.64
C THR A 35 3.06 -5.39 34.50
N VAL A 36 2.65 -4.73 33.43
CA VAL A 36 2.93 -3.31 33.17
C VAL A 36 2.20 -2.37 34.13
N LEU A 37 0.97 -2.73 34.53
CA LEU A 37 0.19 -2.00 35.53
C LEU A 37 0.82 -2.08 36.93
N LEU A 38 1.47 -3.20 37.27
CA LEU A 38 2.15 -3.42 38.55
C LEU A 38 3.51 -2.71 38.65
N LEU A 39 4.17 -2.42 37.53
CA LEU A 39 5.52 -1.84 37.51
C LEU A 39 5.46 -0.31 37.80
N PRO A 40 6.33 0.27 38.65
CA PRO A 40 6.37 1.71 38.98
C PRO A 40 6.96 2.54 37.82
N VAL A 41 6.33 2.46 36.66
CA VAL A 41 6.76 3.09 35.41
C VAL A 41 6.15 4.49 35.32
N PRO A 42 6.89 5.52 34.84
CA PRO A 42 6.35 6.86 34.62
C PRO A 42 5.11 6.81 33.72
N PHE A 43 4.15 7.69 34.02
CA PHE A 43 2.79 7.67 33.42
C PHE A 43 2.81 7.60 31.89
N GLY A 44 3.76 8.29 31.25
CA GLY A 44 3.94 8.25 29.79
C GLY A 44 4.31 6.88 29.22
N ALA A 45 5.14 6.10 29.93
CA ALA A 45 5.52 4.76 29.49
C ALA A 45 4.43 3.72 29.80
N ARG A 46 3.64 3.91 30.86
CA ARG A 46 2.44 3.08 31.13
C ARG A 46 1.39 3.24 30.03
N ALA A 47 1.09 4.48 29.63
CA ALA A 47 0.16 4.77 28.54
C ALA A 47 0.63 4.18 27.20
N PHE A 48 1.96 4.22 26.93
CA PHE A 48 2.55 3.61 25.74
C PHE A 48 2.33 2.10 25.70
N ILE A 49 2.65 1.40 26.78
CA ILE A 49 2.58 -0.06 26.80
C ILE A 49 1.12 -0.55 26.80
N LEU A 50 0.22 0.13 27.52
CA LEU A 50 -1.21 -0.18 27.47
C LEU A 50 -1.80 0.06 26.06
N GLY A 51 -1.36 1.11 25.38
CA GLY A 51 -1.72 1.36 23.97
C GLY A 51 -1.28 0.22 23.05
N VAL A 52 -0.02 -0.22 23.16
CA VAL A 52 0.52 -1.34 22.36
C VAL A 52 -0.22 -2.65 22.66
N LEU A 53 -0.54 -2.93 23.93
CA LEU A 53 -1.19 -4.19 24.33
C LEU A 53 -2.67 -4.24 23.96
N LEU A 54 -3.40 -3.13 24.12
CA LEU A 54 -4.78 -3.01 23.64
C LEU A 54 -4.82 -3.28 22.12
N PHE A 55 -3.88 -2.69 21.37
CA PHE A 55 -3.77 -2.89 19.92
C PHE A 55 -3.36 -4.30 19.53
N SER A 56 -2.43 -4.95 20.26
CA SER A 56 -2.04 -6.34 20.04
C SER A 56 -3.22 -7.30 20.26
N GLY A 57 -4.06 -7.03 21.26
CA GLY A 57 -5.30 -7.76 21.47
C GLY A 57 -6.28 -7.63 20.30
N VAL A 58 -6.45 -6.42 19.77
CA VAL A 58 -7.29 -6.17 18.59
C VAL A 58 -6.70 -6.83 17.33
N PHE A 59 -5.38 -6.80 17.16
CA PHE A 59 -4.67 -7.45 16.05
C PHE A 59 -4.95 -8.96 16.00
N MET A 60 -4.92 -9.62 17.16
CA MET A 60 -5.20 -11.05 17.28
C MET A 60 -6.61 -11.43 16.80
N VAL A 61 -7.59 -10.57 17.09
CA VAL A 61 -9.00 -10.77 16.71
C VAL A 61 -9.20 -10.53 15.21
N VAL A 62 -8.50 -9.54 14.63
CA VAL A 62 -8.59 -9.20 13.20
C VAL A 62 -7.92 -10.24 12.31
N ASP A 63 -6.75 -10.75 12.72
CA ASP A 63 -6.00 -11.77 11.97
C ASP A 63 -6.73 -13.13 11.92
N ALA A 64 -7.79 -13.30 12.72
CA ALA A 64 -8.68 -14.47 12.66
C ALA A 64 -9.68 -14.44 11.51
N GLY A 65 -9.99 -13.27 10.97
CA GLY A 65 -11.14 -13.08 10.08
C GLY A 65 -10.85 -13.14 8.57
N GLY A 66 -9.58 -13.21 8.14
CA GLY A 66 -9.22 -13.27 6.71
C GLY A 66 -9.57 -12.03 5.88
N LYS A 67 -9.82 -10.87 6.51
CA LYS A 67 -10.25 -9.65 5.81
C LYS A 67 -9.07 -8.70 5.57
N GLY A 68 -8.52 -8.70 4.35
CA GLY A 68 -7.38 -7.84 3.98
C GLY A 68 -7.60 -6.34 4.22
N LYS A 69 -8.84 -5.84 4.06
CA LYS A 69 -9.20 -4.44 4.38
C LYS A 69 -9.05 -4.13 5.87
N THR A 70 -9.38 -5.08 6.74
CA THR A 70 -9.28 -4.92 8.20
C THR A 70 -7.82 -4.97 8.65
N PHE A 71 -7.02 -5.87 8.06
CA PHE A 71 -5.57 -5.89 8.27
C PHE A 71 -4.94 -4.55 7.88
N ALA A 72 -5.24 -4.05 6.66
CA ALA A 72 -4.73 -2.76 6.20
C ALA A 72 -5.14 -1.59 7.12
N ALA A 73 -6.42 -1.51 7.51
CA ALA A 73 -6.90 -0.48 8.43
C ALA A 73 -6.18 -0.52 9.78
N LEU A 74 -5.93 -1.73 10.29
CA LEU A 74 -5.23 -1.93 11.55
C LEU A 74 -3.74 -1.56 11.42
N THR A 75 -3.04 -1.97 10.36
CA THR A 75 -1.64 -1.58 10.13
C THR A 75 -1.50 -0.06 10.04
N VAL A 76 -2.44 0.61 9.35
CA VAL A 76 -2.49 2.08 9.29
C VAL A 76 -2.72 2.68 10.68
N ALA A 77 -3.60 2.10 11.49
CA ALA A 77 -3.84 2.57 12.86
C ALA A 77 -2.59 2.39 13.76
N LEU A 78 -1.91 1.25 13.69
CA LEU A 78 -0.64 1.03 14.43
C LEU A 78 0.44 2.00 13.98
N LEU A 79 0.57 2.23 12.67
CA LEU A 79 1.51 3.20 12.13
C LEU A 79 1.17 4.61 12.64
N GLY A 80 -0.10 5.00 12.63
CA GLY A 80 -0.55 6.28 13.17
C GLY A 80 -0.23 6.45 14.66
N LEU A 81 -0.46 5.41 15.46
CA LEU A 81 -0.13 5.41 16.88
C LEU A 81 1.39 5.50 17.11
N TYR A 82 2.18 4.74 16.36
CA TYR A 82 3.64 4.80 16.39
C TYR A 82 4.13 6.22 16.05
N LEU A 83 3.58 6.85 15.01
CA LEU A 83 3.93 8.21 14.60
C LEU A 83 3.54 9.23 15.67
N LEU A 84 2.38 9.06 16.33
CA LEU A 84 1.95 9.91 17.43
C LEU A 84 2.93 9.83 18.62
N PHE A 85 3.33 8.63 19.04
CA PHE A 85 4.30 8.47 20.12
C PHE A 85 5.69 8.97 19.75
N THR A 86 6.10 8.75 18.50
CA THR A 86 7.34 9.29 17.94
C THR A 86 7.32 10.81 17.98
N ALA A 87 6.19 11.42 17.62
CA ALA A 87 6.01 12.86 17.66
C ALA A 87 6.06 13.40 19.09
N GLN A 88 5.37 12.76 20.03
CA GLN A 88 5.42 13.11 21.45
C GLN A 88 6.86 13.11 21.98
N ARG A 89 7.66 12.08 21.64
CA ARG A 89 9.08 12.01 22.03
C ARG A 89 9.91 13.11 21.38
N GLY A 90 9.68 13.39 20.10
CA GLY A 90 10.35 14.48 19.38
C GLY A 90 10.10 15.83 20.05
N VAL A 91 8.86 16.11 20.43
CA VAL A 91 8.50 17.34 21.16
C VAL A 91 9.18 17.40 22.53
N MET A 92 9.21 16.30 23.30
CA MET A 92 9.92 16.29 24.59
C MET A 92 11.43 16.56 24.44
N LEU A 93 12.06 16.02 23.39
CA LEU A 93 13.46 16.30 23.10
C LEU A 93 13.71 17.78 22.78
N ILE A 94 12.79 18.43 22.04
CA ILE A 94 12.88 19.85 21.72
C ILE A 94 12.68 20.72 22.96
N VAL A 95 11.71 20.39 23.81
CA VAL A 95 11.38 21.17 25.02
C VAL A 95 12.45 21.00 26.12
N SER A 96 13.32 19.98 26.04
CA SER A 96 14.37 19.71 27.03
C SER A 96 15.44 20.80 27.17
N GLY A 97 15.53 21.75 26.23
CA GLY A 97 16.45 22.89 26.27
C GLY A 97 17.90 22.58 25.87
N ASN A 98 18.24 21.32 25.59
CA ASN A 98 19.54 20.94 25.03
C ASN A 98 19.55 21.09 23.49
N ILE A 99 20.60 21.71 22.95
CA ILE A 99 20.80 21.85 21.49
C ILE A 99 20.81 20.49 20.79
N ALA A 100 21.53 19.50 21.33
CA ALA A 100 21.59 18.16 20.73
C ALA A 100 20.21 17.48 20.72
N GLY A 101 19.45 17.62 21.81
CA GLY A 101 18.08 17.12 21.91
C GLY A 101 17.16 17.79 20.89
N THR A 102 17.29 19.11 20.73
CA THR A 102 16.50 19.88 19.76
C THR A 102 16.74 19.40 18.33
N VAL A 103 18.00 19.24 17.92
CA VAL A 103 18.33 18.76 16.56
C VAL A 103 17.76 17.36 16.32
N LEU A 104 17.92 16.45 17.28
CA LEU A 104 17.38 15.09 17.19
C LEU A 104 15.85 15.08 17.13
N GLY A 105 15.19 15.89 17.98
CA GLY A 105 13.74 16.00 18.00
C GLY A 105 13.18 16.57 16.70
N VAL A 106 13.82 17.60 16.14
CA VAL A 106 13.46 18.15 14.82
C VAL A 106 13.60 17.10 13.73
N GLY A 107 14.71 16.35 13.69
CA GLY A 107 14.90 15.26 12.73
C GLY A 107 13.83 14.17 12.87
N LEU A 108 13.49 13.81 14.11
CA LEU A 108 12.48 12.81 14.43
C LEU A 108 11.07 13.20 13.97
N LEU A 109 10.76 14.50 13.92
CA LEU A 109 9.49 15.03 13.43
C LEU A 109 9.49 15.25 11.91
N LEU A 110 10.57 15.79 11.36
CA LEU A 110 10.66 16.14 9.95
C LEU A 110 10.67 14.91 9.05
N LEU A 111 11.45 13.87 9.38
CA LEU A 111 11.57 12.70 8.51
C LEU A 111 10.22 12.00 8.26
N PRO A 112 9.40 11.69 9.29
CA PRO A 112 8.08 11.10 9.07
C PRO A 112 7.11 12.06 8.40
N ALA A 113 7.18 13.36 8.68
CA ALA A 113 6.31 14.36 8.05
C ALA A 113 6.55 14.41 6.53
N VAL A 114 7.82 14.40 6.10
CA VAL A 114 8.18 14.34 4.68
C VAL A 114 7.72 13.01 4.05
N GLY A 115 7.90 11.89 4.76
CA GLY A 115 7.41 10.58 4.30
C GLY A 115 5.89 10.55 4.11
N ALA A 116 5.13 11.07 5.08
CA ALA A 116 3.68 11.18 5.00
C ALA A 116 3.23 12.09 3.84
N TRP A 117 3.90 13.24 3.67
CA TRP A 117 3.64 14.14 2.56
C TRP A 117 3.89 13.47 1.19
N ALA A 118 5.01 12.76 1.04
CA ALA A 118 5.34 12.05 -0.19
C ALA A 118 4.32 10.95 -0.50
N LEU A 119 3.90 10.18 0.52
CA LEU A 119 2.87 9.16 0.38
C LEU A 119 1.53 9.74 -0.06
N VAL A 120 1.07 10.83 0.58
CA VAL A 120 -0.18 11.51 0.20
C VAL A 120 -0.10 12.02 -1.23
N ARG A 121 1.04 12.59 -1.64
CA ARG A 121 1.27 13.02 -3.03
C ARG A 121 1.18 11.87 -4.02
N GLU A 122 1.73 10.71 -3.69
CA GLU A 122 1.67 9.51 -4.53
C GLU A 122 0.22 8.97 -4.64
N ILE A 123 -0.52 8.92 -3.53
CA ILE A 123 -1.92 8.47 -3.52
C ILE A 123 -2.79 9.41 -4.38
N ILE A 124 -2.63 10.72 -4.23
CA ILE A 124 -3.35 11.71 -5.05
C ILE A 124 -2.99 11.56 -6.53
N PHE A 125 -1.72 11.29 -6.85
CA PHE A 125 -1.29 11.04 -8.22
C PHE A 125 -1.98 9.79 -8.78
N GLY A 126 -1.96 8.67 -8.06
CA GLY A 126 -2.64 7.44 -8.46
C GLY A 126 -4.13 7.62 -8.68
N ALA A 127 -4.82 8.32 -7.76
CA ALA A 127 -6.25 8.61 -7.89
C ALA A 127 -6.58 9.46 -9.13
N ARG A 128 -5.70 10.40 -9.51
CA ARG A 128 -5.86 11.17 -10.75
C ARG A 128 -5.71 10.31 -11.99
N ILE A 129 -4.72 9.42 -12.02
CA ILE A 129 -4.54 8.47 -13.13
C ILE A 129 -5.77 7.55 -13.24
N GLN A 130 -6.28 7.06 -12.11
CA GLN A 130 -7.49 6.25 -12.10
C GLN A 130 -8.68 7.02 -12.68
N LYS A 131 -8.87 8.28 -12.29
CA LYS A 131 -9.93 9.12 -12.85
C LYS A 131 -9.82 9.26 -14.38
N LEU A 132 -8.61 9.44 -14.91
CA LEU A 132 -8.38 9.48 -16.36
C LEU A 132 -8.73 8.15 -17.02
N ALA A 133 -8.37 7.03 -16.40
CA ALA A 133 -8.73 5.70 -16.86
C ALA A 133 -10.26 5.52 -16.90
N ASP A 134 -10.95 5.97 -15.86
CA ASP A 134 -12.42 5.90 -15.76
C ASP A 134 -13.11 6.80 -16.81
N GLU A 135 -12.59 8.01 -17.06
CA GLU A 135 -13.06 8.90 -18.13
C GLU A 135 -12.89 8.24 -19.51
N LEU A 136 -11.75 7.58 -19.74
CA LEU A 136 -11.47 6.88 -21.00
C LEU A 136 -12.33 5.62 -21.18
N ALA A 137 -12.58 4.91 -20.08
CA ALA A 137 -13.48 3.76 -20.03
C ALA A 137 -14.92 4.15 -20.38
N ALA A 138 -15.41 5.24 -19.78
CA ALA A 138 -16.75 5.77 -20.06
C ALA A 138 -16.91 6.21 -21.53
N ALA A 139 -15.83 6.66 -22.16
CA ALA A 139 -15.80 7.00 -23.58
C ALA A 139 -15.65 5.80 -24.52
N GLY A 140 -15.45 4.58 -24.00
CA GLY A 140 -15.19 3.38 -24.82
C GLY A 140 -13.88 3.44 -25.61
N LYS A 141 -12.93 4.28 -25.18
CA LYS A 141 -11.65 4.51 -25.86
C LYS A 141 -10.49 3.73 -25.24
N LEU A 142 -10.77 2.91 -24.23
CA LEU A 142 -9.81 1.95 -23.70
C LEU A 142 -9.63 0.82 -24.73
N PRO A 143 -8.38 0.42 -25.03
CA PRO A 143 -8.12 -0.73 -25.88
C PRO A 143 -8.69 -2.00 -25.26
N GLU A 144 -9.19 -2.90 -26.10
CA GLU A 144 -9.59 -4.23 -25.64
C GLU A 144 -8.38 -4.98 -25.06
N ASP A 145 -8.56 -5.57 -23.89
CA ASP A 145 -7.54 -6.36 -23.21
C ASP A 145 -7.44 -7.77 -23.82
N THR A 146 -6.91 -7.83 -25.04
CA THR A 146 -6.76 -9.08 -25.81
C THR A 146 -5.40 -9.74 -25.62
N LEU A 147 -4.50 -9.12 -24.84
CA LEU A 147 -3.14 -9.61 -24.69
C LEU A 147 -3.11 -10.90 -23.86
N PRO A 148 -2.39 -11.95 -24.33
CA PRO A 148 -2.24 -13.19 -23.58
C PRO A 148 -1.51 -12.93 -22.26
N ARG A 149 -1.96 -13.62 -21.21
CA ARG A 149 -1.40 -13.51 -19.87
C ARG A 149 -0.75 -14.83 -19.44
N SER A 150 0.34 -14.73 -18.69
CA SER A 150 0.94 -15.87 -18.01
C SER A 150 -0.04 -16.48 -16.98
N PRO A 151 0.21 -17.71 -16.49
CA PRO A 151 -0.56 -18.30 -15.40
C PRO A 151 -0.55 -17.46 -14.10
N SER A 152 0.46 -16.59 -13.94
CA SER A 152 0.54 -15.61 -12.85
C SER A 152 -0.22 -14.30 -13.12
N GLY A 153 -0.92 -14.19 -14.25
CA GLY A 153 -1.72 -13.04 -14.65
C GLY A 153 -0.93 -11.88 -15.27
N ARG A 154 0.37 -12.06 -15.54
CA ARG A 154 1.22 -11.03 -16.16
C ARG A 154 1.04 -11.04 -17.66
N VAL A 155 0.93 -9.87 -18.28
CA VAL A 155 0.90 -9.74 -19.74
C VAL A 155 2.17 -10.31 -20.36
N ASP A 156 2.02 -11.09 -21.44
CA ASP A 156 3.15 -11.54 -22.24
C ASP A 156 3.79 -10.36 -22.96
N LYS A 157 5.04 -10.08 -22.60
CA LYS A 157 5.80 -8.96 -23.15
C LYS A 157 6.00 -9.07 -24.66
N SER A 158 6.14 -10.29 -25.17
CA SER A 158 6.38 -10.53 -26.60
C SER A 158 5.12 -10.26 -27.42
N ALA A 159 3.94 -10.55 -26.87
CA ALA A 159 2.67 -10.18 -27.48
C ALA A 159 2.42 -8.67 -27.40
N ALA A 160 2.72 -8.05 -26.25
CA ALA A 160 2.60 -6.59 -26.10
C ALA A 160 3.51 -5.83 -27.08
N ALA A 161 4.72 -6.35 -27.35
CA ALA A 161 5.65 -5.76 -28.31
C ALA A 161 5.13 -5.80 -29.76
N GLN A 162 4.30 -6.77 -30.14
CA GLN A 162 3.72 -6.86 -31.49
C GLN A 162 2.63 -5.80 -31.71
N GLU A 163 1.84 -5.50 -30.68
CA GLU A 163 0.77 -4.49 -30.75
C GLU A 163 1.31 -3.06 -30.50
N PHE A 164 2.55 -2.92 -30.00
CA PHE A 164 3.13 -1.64 -29.59
C PHE A 164 3.12 -0.59 -30.71
N GLU A 165 3.46 -1.00 -31.93
CA GLU A 165 3.59 -0.09 -33.08
C GLU A 165 2.29 0.65 -33.37
N LYS A 166 1.13 -0.01 -33.22
CA LYS A 166 -0.19 0.61 -33.36
C LYS A 166 -0.42 1.77 -32.39
N PHE A 167 0.04 1.63 -31.15
CA PHE A 167 -0.09 2.68 -30.12
C PHE A 167 0.90 3.82 -30.32
N ALA A 168 2.09 3.51 -30.83
CA ALA A 168 3.06 4.54 -31.19
C ALA A 168 2.53 5.40 -32.35
N LEU A 169 2.05 4.76 -33.42
CA LEU A 169 1.44 5.45 -34.56
C LEU A 169 0.22 6.30 -34.15
N ALA A 170 -0.64 5.80 -33.26
CA ALA A 170 -1.78 6.57 -32.76
C ALA A 170 -1.39 7.87 -32.02
N VAL A 171 -0.21 7.92 -31.41
CA VAL A 171 0.34 9.15 -30.81
C VAL A 171 1.01 10.04 -31.84
N GLU A 172 1.64 9.47 -32.88
CA GLU A 172 2.21 10.22 -33.99
C GLU A 172 1.12 10.92 -34.83
N ASP A 173 0.00 10.24 -35.08
CA ASP A 173 -1.15 10.77 -35.82
C ASP A 173 -1.90 11.86 -35.04
N ALA A 174 -1.97 11.72 -33.71
CA ALA A 174 -2.70 12.63 -32.82
C ALA A 174 -1.85 13.01 -31.59
N PRO A 175 -0.80 13.84 -31.76
CA PRO A 175 0.14 14.17 -30.68
C PRO A 175 -0.47 14.99 -29.54
N ASP A 176 -1.61 15.64 -29.79
CA ASP A 176 -2.34 16.43 -28.79
C ASP A 176 -3.48 15.63 -28.12
N ASP A 177 -3.72 14.37 -28.50
CA ASP A 177 -4.73 13.53 -27.87
C ASP A 177 -4.19 12.84 -26.61
N TRP A 178 -4.68 13.28 -25.45
CA TRP A 178 -4.29 12.71 -24.16
C TRP A 178 -4.65 11.22 -24.04
N ALA A 179 -5.68 10.75 -24.75
CA ALA A 179 -6.09 9.34 -24.74
C ALA A 179 -5.06 8.43 -25.39
N SER A 180 -4.52 8.81 -26.55
CA SER A 180 -3.44 8.09 -27.24
C SER A 180 -2.19 7.99 -26.35
N TRP A 181 -1.81 9.08 -25.69
CA TRP A 181 -0.69 9.09 -24.74
C TRP A 181 -0.93 8.18 -23.52
N PHE A 182 -2.17 8.12 -23.02
CA PHE A 182 -2.53 7.23 -21.91
C PHE A 182 -2.39 5.77 -22.33
N ASN A 183 -2.97 5.40 -23.48
CA ASN A 183 -2.91 4.04 -24.00
C ASN A 183 -1.47 3.59 -24.31
N LEU A 184 -0.67 4.47 -24.91
CA LEU A 184 0.76 4.23 -25.14
C LEU A 184 1.52 4.00 -23.81
N SER A 185 1.18 4.75 -22.75
CA SER A 185 1.80 4.57 -21.44
C SER A 185 1.51 3.19 -20.83
N CYS A 186 0.29 2.68 -21.00
CA CYS A 186 -0.09 1.33 -20.58
C CYS A 186 0.68 0.27 -21.37
N MET A 187 0.87 0.49 -22.67
CA MET A 187 1.61 -0.44 -23.51
C MET A 187 3.11 -0.50 -23.15
N TYR A 188 3.75 0.65 -22.89
CA TYR A 188 5.10 0.67 -22.32
C TYR A 188 5.18 -0.10 -21.00
N ASP A 189 4.17 0.01 -20.14
CA ASP A 189 4.13 -0.71 -18.87
C ASP A 189 4.01 -2.23 -19.06
N ALA A 190 3.20 -2.66 -20.03
CA ALA A 190 3.03 -4.05 -20.44
C ALA A 190 4.32 -4.66 -21.01
N CYS A 191 5.06 -3.91 -21.84
CA CYS A 191 6.40 -4.30 -22.31
C CYS A 191 7.45 -4.31 -21.18
N GLY A 192 7.20 -3.60 -20.08
CA GLY A 192 8.10 -3.48 -18.93
C GLY A 192 9.01 -2.26 -18.95
N GLU A 193 8.80 -1.31 -19.85
CA GLU A 193 9.55 -0.08 -20.00
C GLU A 193 9.06 1.02 -19.03
N ARG A 194 9.27 0.81 -17.73
CA ARG A 194 8.71 1.66 -16.66
C ARG A 194 9.06 3.15 -16.78
N LYS A 195 10.26 3.49 -17.26
CA LYS A 195 10.69 4.88 -17.44
C LYS A 195 9.89 5.58 -18.55
N ARG A 196 9.71 4.91 -19.70
CA ARG A 196 8.95 5.43 -20.85
C ARG A 196 7.46 5.45 -20.56
N ALA A 197 6.92 4.43 -19.89
CA ALA A 197 5.54 4.41 -19.40
C ALA A 197 5.21 5.67 -18.56
N ARG A 198 6.02 5.96 -17.54
CA ARG A 198 5.84 7.16 -16.70
C ARG A 198 5.94 8.46 -17.49
N ALA A 199 6.83 8.52 -18.48
CA ALA A 199 6.96 9.70 -19.31
C ALA A 199 5.74 9.92 -20.20
N ALA A 200 5.20 8.87 -20.82
CA ALA A 200 4.00 8.95 -21.67
C ALA A 200 2.77 9.31 -20.83
N MET A 201 2.64 8.71 -19.64
CA MET A 201 1.57 9.05 -18.70
C MET A 201 1.63 10.52 -18.27
N ARG A 202 2.83 11.09 -18.08
CA ARG A 202 2.97 12.53 -17.79
C ARG A 202 2.49 13.40 -18.96
N ASN A 203 2.72 12.99 -20.21
CA ASN A 203 2.19 13.71 -21.38
C ASN A 203 0.66 13.63 -21.42
N ALA A 204 0.07 12.46 -21.18
CA ALA A 204 -1.38 12.31 -21.07
C ALA A 204 -1.98 13.26 -20.02
N VAL A 205 -1.40 13.29 -18.81
CA VAL A 205 -1.82 14.20 -17.73
C VAL A 205 -1.59 15.67 -18.10
N SER A 206 -0.53 16.00 -18.84
CA SER A 206 -0.25 17.37 -19.30
C SER A 206 -1.35 17.86 -20.24
N LEU A 207 -1.63 17.08 -21.28
CA LEU A 207 -2.64 17.38 -22.31
C LEU A 207 -4.05 17.45 -21.74
N HIS A 208 -4.41 16.52 -20.84
CA HIS A 208 -5.71 16.58 -20.13
C HIS A 208 -5.89 17.87 -19.33
N ARG A 209 -4.78 18.45 -18.84
CA ARG A 209 -4.75 19.74 -18.12
C ARG A 209 -4.58 20.95 -19.05
N GLY A 210 -4.66 20.77 -20.37
CA GLY A 210 -4.51 21.82 -21.37
C GLY A 210 -3.07 22.32 -21.53
N ARG A 211 -2.07 21.51 -21.17
CA ARG A 211 -0.65 21.82 -21.34
C ARG A 211 -0.07 20.99 -22.48
N PRO A 212 0.89 21.52 -23.27
CA PRO A 212 1.48 20.77 -24.37
C PRO A 212 2.21 19.52 -23.89
N ALA A 213 2.25 18.50 -24.73
CA ALA A 213 3.07 17.32 -24.52
C ALA A 213 4.57 17.67 -24.62
N LYS A 214 5.41 16.99 -23.85
CA LYS A 214 6.86 17.09 -23.98
C LYS A 214 7.37 16.02 -24.96
N PRO A 215 8.28 16.36 -25.88
CA PRO A 215 8.94 15.35 -26.72
C PRO A 215 9.56 14.24 -25.86
N MET A 216 9.31 13.00 -26.24
CA MET A 216 9.99 11.84 -25.65
C MET A 216 11.31 11.64 -26.38
N ALA A 217 12.40 11.46 -25.63
CA ALA A 217 13.72 11.08 -26.15
C ALA A 217 13.97 9.59 -25.92
#